data_AF-A0A4R1KU61-F1
#
_entry.id   AF-A0A4R1KU61-F1
#
_cell.length_a   1.000
_cell.length_b   1.000
_cell.length_c   1.000
_cell.angle_alpha   90.00
_cell.angle_beta   90.00
_cell.angle_gamma   90.00
#
_symmetry.space_group_name_H-M   'P 1'
#
loop_
_entity.id
_entity.type
_entity.pdbx_description
1 polymer ?
#
loop_
_entity_poly.entity_id
_entity_poly.type
_entity_poly.pdbx_seq_one_letter_code
_entity_poly.pdbx_strand_id
1 'polypeptide(L)'
;MLATIEYTVTTIVCLITAIVIQRIYIKEKNRGTNPNAINGIKWFGLAIFVWGLGALFNVLFVNILEWESSNKLIIYYGVVISIANSLCILLSLPSIEHNESRSMVVRLVERFSTKEFIGLYSGVLGMIAFVFIAASYTNDNISNNFIWLIDIPVSVFVALSLLYELNKAFKSRQMKFMYLPTFALFFLIIVAVTHRIIPQDQVINYIDQGFWAVVGSITSISFKFLFILLFSILLYSWKFLSEKEQQQSLVKQLSDENLELKIQLSKTELANESHLDTIKSMKTELEELRKKSVVELSDRQKEVLANLALLGKGKSYTEVAEAMHISVDGFQTHIYQIKKLLNISGSDGKAQLIDYVKSNNLLKYATINSND
;
A
#
# COMPACT_ATOMS: atom_id res chain seq x y z
N MET A 1 30.09 -41.97 -12.84
CA MET A 1 30.68 -40.62 -12.95
C MET A 1 29.63 -39.54 -13.32
N LEU A 2 28.95 -39.63 -14.47
CA LEU A 2 27.92 -38.65 -14.87
C LEU A 2 26.75 -38.52 -13.86
N ALA A 3 26.21 -39.65 -13.37
CA ALA A 3 25.17 -39.63 -12.34
C ALA A 3 25.64 -38.95 -11.04
N THR A 4 26.88 -39.20 -10.62
CA THR A 4 27.50 -38.55 -9.46
C THR A 4 27.60 -37.05 -9.65
N ILE A 5 28.04 -36.59 -10.84
CA ILE A 5 28.10 -35.15 -11.18
C ILE A 5 26.70 -34.54 -11.12
N GLU A 6 25.71 -35.19 -11.72
CA GLU A 6 24.32 -34.73 -11.69
C GLU A 6 23.80 -34.55 -10.25
N TYR A 7 23.99 -35.56 -9.40
CA TYR A 7 23.54 -35.49 -8.01
C TYR A 7 24.31 -34.43 -7.22
N THR A 8 25.62 -34.30 -7.41
CA THR A 8 26.42 -33.27 -6.73
C THR A 8 26.00 -31.85 -7.14
N VAL A 9 25.85 -31.59 -8.45
CA VAL A 9 25.41 -30.28 -8.95
C VAL A 9 24.00 -29.96 -8.46
N THR A 10 23.08 -30.93 -8.54
CA THR A 10 21.70 -30.75 -8.07
C THR A 10 21.67 -30.47 -6.56
N THR A 11 22.46 -31.20 -5.77
CA THR A 11 22.56 -31.00 -4.31
C THR A 11 22.99 -29.57 -3.99
N ILE A 12 24.11 -29.11 -4.57
CA ILE A 12 24.67 -27.79 -4.29
C ILE A 12 23.69 -26.69 -4.69
N VAL A 13 23.22 -26.73 -5.95
CA VAL A 13 22.36 -25.67 -6.49
C VAL A 13 21.03 -25.62 -5.75
N CYS A 14 20.36 -26.76 -5.55
CA CYS A 14 19.06 -26.79 -4.92
C CYS A 14 19.12 -26.44 -3.43
N LEU A 15 20.10 -26.93 -2.66
CA LEU A 15 20.18 -26.61 -1.24
C LEU A 15 20.52 -25.14 -0.99
N ILE A 16 21.47 -24.56 -1.74
CA ILE A 16 21.79 -23.13 -1.64
C ILE A 16 20.56 -22.30 -2.01
N THR A 17 19.89 -22.63 -3.12
CA THR A 17 18.70 -21.91 -3.57
C THR A 17 17.56 -22.02 -2.55
N ALA A 18 17.36 -23.20 -1.95
CA ALA A 18 16.35 -23.40 -0.90
C ALA A 18 16.60 -22.50 0.31
N ILE A 19 17.85 -22.33 0.74
CA ILE A 19 18.23 -21.41 1.83
C ILE A 19 17.90 -19.96 1.45
N VAL A 20 18.22 -19.55 0.21
CA VAL A 20 17.90 -18.20 -0.28
C VAL A 20 16.40 -17.97 -0.28
N ILE A 21 15.60 -18.91 -0.79
CA ILE A 21 14.14 -18.82 -0.81
C ILE A 21 13.57 -18.81 0.62
N GLN A 22 14.14 -19.59 1.53
CA GLN A 22 13.73 -19.58 2.94
C GLN A 22 13.93 -18.21 3.59
N ARG A 23 15.04 -17.52 3.27
CA ARG A 23 15.25 -16.14 3.72
C ARG A 23 14.23 -15.17 3.12
N ILE A 24 13.89 -15.34 1.84
CA ILE A 24 12.84 -14.55 1.18
C ILE A 24 11.49 -14.80 1.87
N TYR A 25 11.14 -16.06 2.16
CA TYR A 25 9.92 -16.43 2.86
C TYR A 25 9.81 -15.75 4.23
N ILE A 26 10.85 -15.81 5.06
CA ILE A 26 10.84 -15.16 6.39
C ILE A 26 10.67 -13.64 6.25
N LYS A 27 11.39 -13.04 5.30
CA LYS A 27 11.32 -11.59 5.04
C LYS A 27 9.92 -11.15 4.60
N GLU A 28 9.31 -11.87 3.67
CA GLU A 28 7.97 -11.55 3.16
C GLU A 28 6.87 -11.83 4.19
N LYS A 29 7.05 -12.87 5.02
CA LYS A 29 6.16 -13.11 6.17
C LYS A 29 6.17 -11.95 7.16
N ASN A 30 7.34 -11.39 7.46
CA ASN A 30 7.46 -10.25 8.38
C ASN A 30 6.91 -8.94 7.82
N ARG A 31 6.79 -8.82 6.49
CA ARG A 31 6.24 -7.63 5.80
C ARG A 31 4.71 -7.61 5.73
N GLY A 32 4.04 -8.69 6.12
CA GLY A 32 2.58 -8.79 6.02
C GLY A 32 2.08 -8.96 4.58
N THR A 33 2.92 -9.50 3.68
CA THR A 33 2.55 -9.81 2.29
C THR A 33 1.35 -10.76 2.24
N ASN A 34 0.60 -10.75 1.12
CA ASN A 34 -0.56 -11.62 0.89
C ASN A 34 -0.27 -13.09 1.33
N PRO A 35 -1.11 -13.70 2.20
CA PRO A 35 -0.90 -15.07 2.68
C PRO A 35 -0.82 -16.10 1.55
N ASN A 36 -1.51 -15.88 0.43
CA ASN A 36 -1.45 -16.78 -0.72
C ASN A 36 -0.07 -16.75 -1.38
N ALA A 37 0.53 -15.56 -1.54
CA ALA A 37 1.88 -15.42 -2.09
C ALA A 37 2.92 -16.05 -1.16
N ILE A 38 2.80 -15.83 0.16
CA ILE A 38 3.69 -16.43 1.17
C ILE A 38 3.65 -17.96 1.11
N ASN A 39 2.45 -18.55 0.99
CA ASN A 39 2.29 -19.99 0.83
C ASN A 39 2.95 -20.52 -0.45
N GLY A 40 2.90 -19.75 -1.54
CA GLY A 40 3.58 -20.08 -2.79
C GLY A 40 5.09 -20.18 -2.63
N ILE A 41 5.69 -19.15 -2.01
CA ILE A 41 7.13 -19.11 -1.71
C ILE A 41 7.53 -20.31 -0.84
N LYS A 42 6.71 -20.64 0.17
CA LYS A 42 6.93 -21.79 1.04
C LYS A 42 6.96 -23.10 0.26
N TRP A 43 5.92 -23.38 -0.52
CA TRP A 43 5.81 -24.65 -1.25
C TRP A 43 6.84 -24.78 -2.36
N PHE A 44 7.13 -23.68 -3.05
CA PHE A 44 8.21 -23.63 -4.05
C PHE A 44 9.60 -23.87 -3.41
N GLY A 45 9.89 -23.23 -2.29
CA GLY A 45 11.11 -23.46 -1.54
C GLY A 45 11.24 -24.90 -1.05
N LEU A 46 10.13 -25.51 -0.62
CA LEU A 46 10.07 -26.91 -0.20
C LEU A 46 10.29 -27.86 -1.39
N ALA A 47 9.74 -27.55 -2.57
CA ALA A 47 9.96 -28.33 -3.79
C ALA A 47 11.46 -28.41 -4.14
N ILE A 48 12.15 -27.27 -4.13
CA ILE A 48 13.60 -27.19 -4.40
C ILE A 48 14.38 -27.91 -3.29
N PHE A 49 14.00 -27.73 -2.04
CA PHE A 49 14.65 -28.41 -0.91
C PHE A 49 14.55 -29.93 -1.03
N VAL A 50 13.38 -30.46 -1.40
CA VAL A 50 13.16 -31.92 -1.60
C VAL A 50 14.07 -32.46 -2.70
N TRP A 51 14.24 -31.74 -3.82
CA TRP A 51 15.21 -32.14 -4.85
C TRP A 51 16.65 -32.13 -4.34
N GLY A 52 17.05 -31.06 -3.63
CA GLY A 52 18.42 -30.95 -3.10
C GLY A 52 18.74 -32.03 -2.07
N LEU A 53 17.79 -32.31 -1.16
CA LEU A 53 17.91 -33.34 -0.14
C LEU A 53 17.92 -34.74 -0.76
N GLY A 54 17.03 -35.03 -1.72
CA GLY A 54 17.04 -36.31 -2.42
C GLY A 54 18.33 -36.57 -3.20
N ALA A 55 18.88 -35.54 -3.86
CA ALA A 55 20.17 -35.63 -4.53
C ALA A 55 21.32 -35.86 -3.53
N LEU A 56 21.29 -35.21 -2.37
CA LEU A 56 22.27 -35.42 -1.31
C LEU A 56 22.28 -36.87 -0.85
N PHE A 57 21.11 -37.46 -0.58
CA PHE A 57 21.01 -38.85 -0.18
C PHE A 57 21.50 -39.80 -1.28
N ASN A 58 21.22 -39.51 -2.55
CA ASN A 58 21.79 -40.30 -3.66
C ASN A 58 23.32 -40.22 -3.71
N VAL A 59 23.92 -39.05 -3.45
CA VAL A 59 25.39 -38.92 -3.33
C VAL A 59 25.90 -39.79 -2.17
N LEU A 60 25.24 -39.77 -1.01
CA LEU A 60 25.64 -40.58 0.14
C LEU A 60 25.53 -42.09 -0.15
N PHE A 61 24.42 -42.53 -0.77
CA PHE A 61 24.23 -43.95 -1.10
C PHE A 61 25.24 -44.44 -2.13
N VAL A 62 25.54 -43.66 -3.16
CA VAL A 62 26.47 -44.07 -4.23
C VAL A 62 27.93 -43.96 -3.77
N ASN A 63 28.31 -42.92 -3.03
CA ASN A 63 29.72 -42.67 -2.69
C ASN A 63 30.16 -43.21 -1.33
N ILE A 64 29.26 -43.31 -0.34
CA ILE A 64 29.61 -43.80 1.01
C ILE A 64 29.22 -45.26 1.18
N LEU A 65 28.03 -45.64 0.71
CA LEU A 65 27.57 -47.03 0.80
C LEU A 65 27.97 -47.88 -0.42
N GLU A 66 28.62 -47.28 -1.42
CA GLU A 66 29.06 -47.91 -2.67
C GLU A 66 27.94 -48.67 -3.41
N TRP A 67 26.69 -48.20 -3.27
CA TRP A 67 25.56 -48.81 -3.96
C TRP A 67 25.58 -48.43 -5.44
N GLU A 68 25.32 -49.42 -6.31
CA GLU A 68 25.11 -49.14 -7.73
C GLU A 68 23.91 -48.20 -7.93
N SER A 69 24.05 -47.23 -8.85
CA SER A 69 22.98 -46.27 -9.15
C SER A 69 21.70 -46.93 -9.71
N SER A 70 21.80 -48.18 -10.16
CA SER A 70 20.71 -49.05 -10.64
C SER A 70 19.96 -49.78 -9.51
N ASN A 71 20.42 -49.67 -8.25
CA ASN A 71 19.83 -50.38 -7.12
C ASN A 71 18.34 -49.98 -6.94
N LYS A 72 17.47 -50.98 -6.84
CA LYS A 72 16.02 -50.81 -6.67
C LYS A 72 15.67 -49.85 -5.54
N LEU A 73 16.38 -49.90 -4.40
CA LEU A 73 16.12 -49.02 -3.25
C LEU A 73 16.40 -47.55 -3.56
N ILE A 74 17.47 -47.25 -4.29
CA ILE A 74 17.80 -45.88 -4.73
C ILE A 74 16.72 -45.38 -5.70
N ILE A 75 16.24 -46.24 -6.59
CA ILE A 75 15.19 -45.90 -7.56
C ILE A 75 13.86 -45.62 -6.83
N TYR A 76 13.44 -46.48 -5.90
CA TYR A 76 12.23 -46.24 -5.10
C TYR A 76 12.32 -44.93 -4.30
N TYR A 77 13.47 -44.68 -3.67
CA TYR A 77 13.73 -43.42 -2.98
C TYR A 77 13.63 -42.22 -3.94
N GLY A 78 14.23 -42.33 -5.12
CA GLY A 78 14.15 -41.33 -6.18
C GLY A 78 12.71 -41.04 -6.64
N VAL A 79 11.88 -42.07 -6.78
CA VAL A 79 10.45 -41.92 -7.12
C VAL A 79 9.70 -41.18 -6.01
N VAL A 80 9.93 -41.54 -4.74
CA VAL A 80 9.32 -40.83 -3.60
C VAL A 80 9.71 -39.35 -3.58
N ILE A 81 10.97 -39.03 -3.81
CA ILE A 81 11.46 -37.65 -3.89
C ILE A 81 10.83 -36.89 -5.07
N SER A 82 10.73 -37.52 -6.25
CA SER A 82 10.14 -36.90 -7.45
C SER A 82 8.65 -36.58 -7.25
N ILE A 83 7.93 -37.51 -6.65
CA ILE A 83 6.53 -37.36 -6.27
C ILE A 83 6.34 -36.25 -5.22
N ALA A 84 7.15 -36.26 -4.16
CA ALA A 84 7.08 -35.25 -3.11
C ALA A 84 7.37 -33.86 -3.66
N ASN A 85 8.33 -33.75 -4.59
CA ASN A 85 8.59 -32.51 -5.31
C ASN A 85 7.38 -32.08 -6.14
N SER A 86 6.81 -32.98 -6.94
CA SER A 86 5.62 -32.71 -7.75
C SER A 86 4.44 -32.18 -6.93
N LEU A 87 4.19 -32.77 -5.76
CA LEU A 87 3.19 -32.26 -4.79
C LEU A 87 3.46 -30.81 -4.38
N CYS A 88 4.71 -30.50 -4.03
CA CYS A 88 5.09 -29.17 -3.60
C CYS A 88 4.95 -28.15 -4.74
N ILE A 89 5.29 -28.55 -5.98
CA ILE A 89 5.07 -27.70 -7.16
C ILE A 89 3.57 -27.43 -7.32
N LEU A 90 2.71 -28.46 -7.30
CA LEU A 90 1.26 -28.29 -7.44
C LEU A 90 0.67 -27.37 -6.37
N LEU A 91 1.13 -27.49 -5.12
CA LEU A 91 0.71 -26.63 -4.01
C LEU A 91 1.22 -25.18 -4.13
N SER A 92 2.27 -24.95 -4.92
CA SER A 92 2.79 -23.61 -5.19
C SER A 92 2.06 -22.88 -6.33
N LEU A 93 1.41 -23.61 -7.24
CA LEU A 93 0.76 -23.03 -8.43
C LEU A 93 -0.37 -22.04 -8.13
N PRO A 94 -1.29 -22.27 -7.16
CA PRO A 94 -2.37 -21.32 -6.86
C PRO A 94 -1.86 -19.92 -6.49
N SER A 95 -0.65 -19.84 -5.93
CA SER A 95 0.00 -18.60 -5.52
C SER A 95 0.57 -17.77 -6.68
N ILE A 96 0.58 -18.32 -7.90
CA ILE A 96 0.99 -17.57 -9.08
C ILE A 96 -0.18 -16.66 -9.48
N GLU A 97 -0.06 -15.34 -9.30
CA GLU A 97 -1.13 -14.40 -9.64
C GLU A 97 -1.16 -14.07 -11.16
N HIS A 98 -2.34 -14.19 -11.76
CA HIS A 98 -2.63 -13.75 -13.12
C HIS A 98 -4.12 -13.47 -13.34
N ASN A 99 -4.46 -12.66 -14.34
CA ASN A 99 -5.84 -12.22 -14.61
C ASN A 99 -6.67 -13.20 -15.47
N GLU A 100 -6.06 -14.27 -15.99
CA GLU A 100 -6.73 -15.26 -16.83
C GLU A 100 -7.40 -16.38 -16.01
N SER A 101 -8.25 -17.19 -16.65
CA SER A 101 -8.89 -18.34 -16.01
C SER A 101 -7.86 -19.37 -15.56
N ARG A 102 -8.01 -19.90 -14.35
CA ARG A 102 -7.13 -20.93 -13.80
C ARG A 102 -7.19 -22.22 -14.61
N SER A 103 -6.05 -22.91 -14.73
CA SER A 103 -6.02 -24.27 -15.29
C SER A 103 -6.92 -25.22 -14.49
N MET A 104 -7.34 -26.33 -15.09
CA MET A 104 -8.15 -27.35 -14.39
C MET A 104 -7.45 -27.85 -13.12
N VAL A 105 -6.12 -27.99 -13.18
CA VAL A 105 -5.30 -28.50 -12.07
C VAL A 105 -5.27 -27.52 -10.92
N VAL A 106 -5.02 -26.23 -11.19
CA VAL A 106 -5.04 -25.21 -10.14
C VAL A 106 -6.43 -25.09 -9.50
N ARG A 107 -7.51 -25.13 -10.30
CA ARG A 107 -8.88 -25.15 -9.77
C ARG A 107 -9.15 -26.35 -8.86
N LEU A 108 -8.56 -27.51 -9.18
CA LEU A 108 -8.69 -28.70 -8.35
C LEU A 108 -7.92 -28.52 -7.03
N VAL A 109 -6.70 -27.98 -7.07
CA VAL A 109 -5.92 -27.69 -5.85
C VAL A 109 -6.63 -26.64 -4.98
N GLU A 110 -7.16 -25.57 -5.57
CA GLU A 110 -7.88 -24.50 -4.86
C GLU A 110 -9.19 -24.98 -4.22
N ARG A 111 -9.81 -26.03 -4.76
CA ARG A 111 -11.07 -26.59 -4.24
C ARG A 111 -10.90 -27.30 -2.91
N PHE A 112 -9.70 -27.80 -2.61
CA PHE A 112 -9.40 -28.54 -1.39
C PHE A 112 -8.53 -27.71 -0.45
N SER A 113 -8.68 -27.93 0.86
CA SER A 113 -7.67 -27.44 1.79
C SER A 113 -6.33 -28.15 1.54
N THR A 114 -5.22 -27.52 1.95
CA THR A 114 -3.89 -28.10 1.75
C THR A 114 -3.76 -29.49 2.35
N LYS A 115 -4.39 -29.77 3.50
CA LYS A 115 -4.37 -31.09 4.14
C LYS A 115 -5.17 -32.12 3.36
N GLU A 116 -6.36 -31.75 2.88
CA GLU A 116 -7.21 -32.63 2.07
C GLU A 116 -6.55 -32.97 0.73
N PHE A 117 -5.95 -31.98 0.07
CA PHE A 117 -5.25 -32.21 -1.19
C PHE A 117 -4.05 -33.15 -1.01
N ILE A 118 -3.25 -32.96 0.05
CA ILE A 118 -2.14 -33.88 0.38
C ILE A 118 -2.67 -35.30 0.63
N GLY A 119 -3.79 -35.44 1.35
CA GLY A 119 -4.44 -36.72 1.61
C GLY A 119 -4.92 -37.40 0.33
N LEU A 120 -5.60 -36.67 -0.55
CA LEU A 120 -6.08 -37.15 -1.84
C LEU A 120 -4.91 -37.54 -2.76
N TYR A 121 -3.89 -36.68 -2.87
CA TYR A 121 -2.71 -36.92 -3.69
C TYR A 121 -1.95 -38.18 -3.21
N SER A 122 -1.72 -38.28 -1.89
CA SER A 122 -1.07 -39.44 -1.28
C SER A 122 -1.91 -40.71 -1.44
N GLY A 123 -3.24 -40.62 -1.36
CA GLY A 123 -4.15 -41.75 -1.56
C GLY A 123 -4.11 -42.29 -2.99
N VAL A 124 -4.21 -41.39 -4.00
CA VAL A 124 -4.12 -41.77 -5.41
C VAL A 124 -2.77 -42.43 -5.72
N LEU A 125 -1.68 -41.85 -5.22
CA LEU A 125 -0.36 -42.41 -5.41
C LEU A 125 -0.12 -43.70 -4.64
N GLY A 126 -0.70 -43.85 -3.45
CA GLY A 126 -0.68 -45.10 -2.71
C GLY A 126 -1.36 -46.22 -3.50
N MET A 127 -2.50 -45.94 -4.15
CA MET A 127 -3.17 -46.90 -5.03
C MET A 127 -2.30 -47.26 -6.24
N ILE A 128 -1.72 -46.27 -6.93
CA ILE A 128 -0.84 -46.51 -8.08
C ILE A 128 0.39 -47.32 -7.64
N ALA A 129 1.08 -46.89 -6.59
CA ALA A 129 2.25 -47.58 -6.05
C ALA A 129 1.92 -49.02 -5.63
N PHE A 130 0.75 -49.26 -5.01
CA PHE A 130 0.31 -50.61 -4.65
C PHE A 130 0.14 -51.51 -5.88
N VAL A 131 -0.51 -51.02 -6.94
CA VAL A 131 -0.66 -51.77 -8.20
C VAL A 131 0.70 -52.14 -8.79
N PHE A 132 1.65 -51.21 -8.80
CA PHE A 132 3.00 -51.46 -9.31
C PHE A 132 3.82 -52.41 -8.43
N ILE A 133 3.73 -52.30 -7.11
CA ILE A 133 4.39 -53.22 -6.18
C ILE A 133 3.82 -54.62 -6.33
N ALA A 134 2.49 -54.77 -6.40
CA ALA A 134 1.83 -56.06 -6.59
C ALA A 134 2.19 -56.70 -7.95
N ALA A 135 2.23 -55.90 -9.02
CA ALA A 135 2.65 -56.35 -10.34
C ALA A 135 4.15 -56.70 -10.39
N SER A 136 5.00 -55.98 -9.64
CA SER A 136 6.44 -56.25 -9.55
C SER A 136 6.76 -57.49 -8.72
N TYR A 137 5.96 -57.80 -7.69
CA TYR A 137 6.16 -58.99 -6.86
C TYR A 137 5.82 -60.29 -7.62
N THR A 138 4.98 -60.19 -8.65
CA THR A 138 4.56 -61.34 -9.46
C THR A 138 5.45 -61.62 -10.67
N ASN A 139 6.38 -60.72 -11.01
CA ASN A 139 7.24 -60.84 -12.18
C ASN A 139 8.67 -60.33 -11.91
N ASP A 140 9.61 -61.26 -11.66
CA ASP A 140 11.02 -60.93 -11.41
C ASP A 140 11.76 -60.36 -12.63
N ASN A 141 11.21 -60.52 -13.84
CA ASN A 141 11.79 -60.02 -15.10
C ASN A 141 11.50 -58.54 -15.40
N ILE A 142 10.84 -57.80 -14.49
CA ILE A 142 10.54 -56.39 -14.70
C ILE A 142 11.81 -55.55 -14.50
N SER A 143 12.25 -54.84 -15.55
CA SER A 143 13.41 -53.95 -15.47
C SER A 143 13.19 -52.85 -14.42
N ASN A 144 14.23 -52.47 -13.67
CA ASN A 144 14.14 -51.44 -12.63
C ASN A 144 13.63 -50.08 -13.15
N ASN A 145 13.76 -49.82 -14.46
CA ASN A 145 13.25 -48.61 -15.11
C ASN A 145 11.72 -48.53 -15.13
N PHE A 146 11.00 -49.65 -15.02
CA PHE A 146 9.54 -49.65 -14.90
C PHE A 146 9.07 -49.03 -13.58
N ILE A 147 9.92 -48.94 -12.55
CA ILE A 147 9.57 -48.28 -11.28
C ILE A 147 9.31 -46.78 -11.51
N TRP A 148 10.02 -46.16 -12.46
CA TRP A 148 9.80 -44.76 -12.85
C TRP A 148 8.45 -44.51 -13.54
N LEU A 149 7.76 -45.56 -14.01
CA LEU A 149 6.46 -45.44 -14.70
C LEU A 149 5.39 -44.80 -13.80
N ILE A 150 5.50 -44.95 -12.46
CA ILE A 150 4.62 -44.32 -11.47
C ILE A 150 4.67 -42.78 -11.54
N ASP A 151 5.85 -42.22 -11.83
CA ASP A 151 6.09 -40.78 -11.78
C ASP A 151 5.66 -40.04 -13.07
N ILE A 152 5.55 -40.76 -14.20
CA ILE A 152 5.28 -40.14 -15.51
C ILE A 152 3.97 -39.37 -15.54
N PRO A 153 2.82 -39.97 -15.17
CA PRO A 153 1.55 -39.28 -15.31
C PRO A 153 1.54 -38.00 -14.48
N VAL A 154 2.12 -38.06 -13.27
CA VAL A 154 2.26 -36.92 -12.37
C VAL A 154 3.17 -35.86 -12.97
N SER A 155 4.37 -36.23 -13.40
CA SER A 155 5.37 -35.31 -13.96
C SER A 155 4.86 -34.60 -15.22
N VAL A 156 4.16 -35.32 -16.11
CA VAL A 156 3.51 -34.72 -17.29
C VAL A 156 2.39 -33.77 -16.88
N PHE A 157 1.57 -34.14 -15.91
CA PHE A 157 0.49 -33.29 -15.41
C PHE A 157 1.02 -31.99 -14.79
N VAL A 158 2.10 -32.09 -14.01
CA VAL A 158 2.82 -30.94 -13.44
C VAL A 158 3.43 -30.08 -14.54
N ALA A 159 4.11 -30.68 -15.52
CA ALA A 159 4.73 -29.97 -16.63
C ALA A 159 3.70 -29.17 -17.45
N LEU A 160 2.55 -29.77 -17.76
CA LEU A 160 1.45 -29.08 -18.43
C LEU A 160 0.91 -27.93 -17.58
N SER A 161 0.71 -28.17 -16.28
CA SER A 161 0.22 -27.15 -15.36
C SER A 161 1.18 -25.95 -15.28
N LEU A 162 2.49 -26.23 -15.21
CA LEU A 162 3.53 -25.22 -15.26
C LEU A 162 3.52 -24.44 -16.57
N LEU A 163 3.41 -25.13 -17.71
CA LEU A 163 3.35 -24.49 -19.02
C LEU A 163 2.19 -23.48 -19.11
N TYR A 164 1.00 -23.88 -18.63
CA TYR A 164 -0.17 -23.00 -18.65
C TYR A 164 -0.05 -21.84 -17.65
N GLU A 165 0.22 -22.13 -16.37
CA GLU A 165 0.21 -21.10 -15.31
C GLU A 165 1.36 -20.11 -15.45
N LEU A 166 2.58 -20.57 -15.77
CA LEU A 166 3.72 -19.67 -15.98
C LEU A 166 3.51 -18.79 -17.20
N ASN A 167 3.05 -19.36 -18.32
CA ASN A 167 2.81 -18.57 -19.53
C ASN A 167 1.72 -17.50 -19.30
N LYS A 168 0.62 -17.86 -18.62
CA LYS A 168 -0.43 -16.90 -18.25
C LYS A 168 0.10 -15.80 -17.35
N ALA A 169 0.92 -16.14 -16.36
CA ALA A 169 1.53 -15.18 -15.44
C ALA A 169 2.55 -14.26 -16.13
N PHE A 170 3.35 -14.76 -17.06
CA PHE A 170 4.28 -13.92 -17.80
C PHE A 170 3.54 -13.01 -18.80
N LYS A 171 2.48 -13.53 -19.44
CA LYS A 171 1.64 -12.76 -20.36
C LYS A 171 0.89 -11.63 -19.64
N SER A 172 0.30 -11.90 -18.47
CA SER A 172 -0.38 -10.85 -17.68
C SER A 172 0.58 -9.73 -17.27
N ARG A 173 1.87 -10.03 -17.12
CA ARG A 173 2.94 -9.09 -16.76
C ARG A 173 3.67 -8.51 -17.97
N GLN A 174 3.14 -8.66 -19.18
CA GLN A 174 3.73 -8.15 -20.44
C GLN A 174 5.13 -8.70 -20.78
N MET A 175 5.53 -9.83 -20.20
CA MET A 175 6.82 -10.49 -20.46
C MET A 175 6.71 -11.55 -21.55
N LYS A 176 6.32 -11.16 -22.77
CA LYS A 176 6.05 -12.08 -23.89
C LYS A 176 7.23 -12.99 -24.26
N PHE A 177 8.47 -12.52 -24.06
CA PHE A 177 9.69 -13.30 -24.33
C PHE A 177 9.84 -14.54 -23.43
N MET A 178 9.14 -14.60 -22.30
CA MET A 178 9.21 -15.71 -21.37
C MET A 178 8.47 -16.97 -21.86
N TYR A 179 7.67 -16.86 -22.93
CA TYR A 179 7.03 -18.01 -23.57
C TYR A 179 8.04 -19.09 -23.97
N LEU A 180 9.16 -18.68 -24.58
CA LEU A 180 10.18 -19.61 -25.05
C LEU A 180 10.86 -20.37 -23.90
N PRO A 181 11.37 -19.71 -22.83
CA PRO A 181 11.84 -20.38 -21.63
C PRO A 181 10.81 -21.32 -20.99
N THR A 182 9.53 -20.93 -20.92
CA THR A 182 8.48 -21.79 -20.34
C THR A 182 8.22 -23.03 -21.21
N PHE A 183 8.21 -22.88 -22.53
CA PHE A 183 8.06 -24.00 -23.46
C PHE A 183 9.29 -24.92 -23.44
N ALA A 184 10.49 -24.34 -23.37
CA ALA A 184 11.74 -25.09 -23.21
C ALA A 184 11.74 -25.89 -21.90
N LEU A 185 11.28 -25.30 -20.79
CA LEU A 185 11.11 -26.02 -19.52
C LEU A 185 10.20 -27.24 -19.69
N PHE A 186 9.03 -27.06 -20.32
CA PHE A 186 8.11 -28.16 -20.58
C PHE A 186 8.78 -29.27 -21.38
N PHE A 187 9.43 -28.94 -22.49
CA PHE A 187 10.08 -29.92 -23.35
C PHE A 187 11.22 -30.66 -22.62
N LEU A 188 12.05 -29.93 -21.86
CA LEU A 188 13.13 -30.53 -21.08
C LEU A 188 12.58 -31.50 -20.01
N ILE A 189 11.45 -31.20 -19.38
CA ILE A 189 10.81 -32.15 -18.45
C ILE A 189 10.37 -33.41 -19.18
N ILE A 190 9.71 -33.28 -20.34
CA ILE A 190 9.29 -34.45 -21.14
C ILE A 190 10.50 -35.30 -21.52
N VAL A 191 11.56 -34.69 -22.06
CA VAL A 191 12.79 -35.42 -22.45
C VAL A 191 13.45 -36.09 -21.24
N ALA A 192 13.52 -35.41 -20.10
CA ALA A 192 14.10 -35.98 -18.87
C ALA A 192 13.30 -37.18 -18.35
N VAL A 193 11.96 -37.09 -18.39
CA VAL A 193 11.06 -38.19 -18.01
C VAL A 193 11.20 -39.36 -18.99
N THR A 194 11.23 -39.10 -20.30
CA THR A 194 11.45 -40.13 -21.32
C THR A 194 12.78 -40.84 -21.14
N HIS A 195 13.87 -40.10 -20.89
CA HIS A 195 15.20 -40.66 -20.68
C HIS A 195 15.26 -41.64 -19.49
N ARG A 196 14.47 -41.42 -18.42
CA ARG A 196 14.45 -42.32 -17.25
C ARG A 196 13.81 -43.68 -17.51
N ILE A 197 12.96 -43.78 -18.53
CA ILE A 197 12.15 -44.98 -18.79
C ILE A 197 12.86 -45.91 -19.75
N ILE A 198 13.44 -45.35 -20.81
CA ILE A 198 13.97 -46.15 -21.91
C ILE A 198 15.22 -46.89 -21.40
N PRO A 199 15.21 -48.24 -21.37
CA PRO A 199 16.37 -49.02 -20.97
C PRO A 199 17.55 -48.73 -21.90
N GLN A 200 18.73 -48.54 -21.31
CA GLN A 200 19.96 -48.27 -22.08
C GLN A 200 20.17 -49.34 -23.16
N ASP A 201 19.85 -50.59 -22.84
CA ASP A 201 19.98 -51.77 -23.70
C ASP A 201 19.15 -51.68 -24.99
N GLN A 202 18.03 -50.96 -24.99
CA GLN A 202 17.18 -50.77 -26.18
C GLN A 202 17.64 -49.61 -27.06
N VAL A 203 18.37 -48.64 -26.48
CA VAL A 203 18.82 -47.42 -27.17
C VAL A 203 20.11 -47.63 -27.93
N ILE A 204 20.97 -48.55 -27.48
CA ILE A 204 22.26 -48.87 -28.11
C ILE A 204 22.11 -49.22 -29.62
N ASN A 205 20.94 -49.72 -30.04
CA ASN A 205 20.65 -50.02 -31.44
C ASN A 205 20.46 -48.79 -32.33
N TYR A 206 20.23 -47.60 -31.75
CA TYR A 206 19.89 -46.37 -32.47
C TYR A 206 20.80 -45.19 -32.12
N ILE A 207 21.33 -45.14 -30.89
CA ILE A 207 22.10 -44.02 -30.36
C ILE A 207 23.24 -44.55 -29.49
N ASP A 208 24.41 -43.91 -29.57
CA ASP A 208 25.55 -44.18 -28.69
C ASP A 208 25.17 -44.06 -27.19
N GLN A 209 25.59 -45.04 -26.39
CA GLN A 209 25.26 -45.11 -24.96
C GLN A 209 25.83 -43.93 -24.17
N GLY A 210 27.05 -43.48 -24.51
CA GLY A 210 27.68 -42.33 -23.88
C GLY A 210 26.92 -41.05 -24.18
N PHE A 211 26.54 -40.84 -25.44
CA PHE A 211 25.71 -39.71 -25.85
C PHE A 211 24.35 -39.71 -25.15
N TRP A 212 23.64 -40.85 -25.10
CA TRP A 212 22.36 -40.95 -24.41
C TRP A 212 22.46 -40.56 -22.93
N ALA A 213 23.45 -41.09 -22.22
CA ALA A 213 23.69 -40.77 -20.81
C ALA A 213 24.02 -39.27 -20.58
N VAL A 214 24.80 -38.66 -21.48
CA VAL A 214 25.12 -37.24 -21.43
C VAL A 214 23.87 -36.38 -21.65
N VAL A 215 23.07 -36.69 -22.68
CA VAL A 215 21.82 -36.00 -22.98
C VAL A 215 20.87 -36.05 -21.79
N GLY A 216 20.70 -37.22 -21.17
CA GLY A 216 19.88 -37.38 -19.97
C GLY A 216 20.34 -36.52 -18.81
N SER A 217 21.64 -36.55 -18.50
CA SER A 217 22.23 -35.78 -17.40
C SER A 217 22.10 -34.28 -17.62
N ILE A 218 22.46 -33.79 -18.82
CA ILE A 218 22.34 -32.36 -19.18
C ILE A 218 20.88 -31.93 -19.08
N THR A 219 19.96 -32.66 -19.69
CA THR A 219 18.52 -32.33 -19.67
C THR A 219 18.01 -32.26 -18.24
N SER A 220 18.39 -33.25 -17.40
CA SER A 220 17.98 -33.33 -16.00
C SER A 220 18.46 -32.14 -15.17
N ILE A 221 19.68 -31.66 -15.40
CA ILE A 221 20.22 -30.46 -14.73
C ILE A 221 19.56 -29.20 -15.28
N SER A 222 19.47 -29.08 -16.61
CA SER A 222 18.98 -27.89 -17.30
C SER A 222 17.55 -27.55 -16.93
N PHE A 223 16.63 -28.53 -16.87
CA PHE A 223 15.24 -28.23 -16.52
C PHE A 223 15.13 -27.71 -15.07
N LYS A 224 15.88 -28.28 -14.12
CA LYS A 224 15.85 -27.85 -12.71
C LYS A 224 16.36 -26.41 -12.58
N PHE A 225 17.45 -26.09 -13.27
CA PHE A 225 18.00 -24.74 -13.28
C PHE A 225 17.02 -23.75 -13.94
N LEU A 226 16.47 -24.09 -15.10
CA LEU A 226 15.51 -23.26 -15.81
C LEU A 226 14.24 -23.04 -14.97
N PHE A 227 13.77 -24.08 -14.28
CA PHE A 227 12.64 -24.01 -13.35
C PHE A 227 12.91 -23.02 -12.21
N ILE A 228 14.07 -23.14 -11.55
CA ILE A 228 14.51 -22.23 -10.48
C ILE A 228 14.58 -20.79 -11.01
N LEU A 229 15.16 -20.58 -12.19
CA LEU A 229 15.31 -19.27 -12.81
C LEU A 229 13.95 -18.64 -13.11
N LEU A 230 13.06 -19.38 -13.76
CA LEU A 230 11.72 -18.91 -14.14
C LEU A 230 10.91 -18.48 -12.92
N PHE A 231 10.89 -19.30 -11.87
CA PHE A 231 10.21 -18.95 -10.64
C PHE A 231 10.88 -17.81 -9.89
N SER A 232 12.21 -17.74 -9.88
CA SER A 232 12.92 -16.61 -9.27
C SER A 232 12.55 -15.30 -9.99
N ILE A 233 12.49 -15.31 -11.32
CA ILE A 233 12.00 -14.17 -12.11
C ILE A 233 10.55 -13.86 -11.76
N LEU A 234 9.69 -14.86 -11.60
CA LEU A 234 8.29 -14.65 -11.23
C LEU A 234 8.15 -13.98 -9.84
N LEU A 235 8.95 -14.42 -8.86
CA LEU A 235 9.00 -13.81 -7.53
C LEU A 235 9.51 -12.36 -7.57
N TYR A 236 10.61 -12.10 -8.28
CA TYR A 236 11.19 -10.76 -8.40
C TYR A 236 10.32 -9.81 -9.23
N SER A 237 9.76 -10.28 -10.33
CA SER A 237 8.84 -9.52 -11.17
C SER A 237 7.61 -9.08 -10.40
N TRP A 238 7.07 -9.95 -9.54
CA TRP A 238 5.94 -9.62 -8.69
C TRP A 238 6.30 -8.48 -7.73
N LYS A 239 7.47 -8.56 -7.08
CA LYS A 239 7.97 -7.50 -6.21
C LYS A 239 8.06 -6.15 -6.95
N PHE A 240 8.56 -6.15 -8.19
CA PHE A 240 8.69 -4.93 -8.97
C PHE A 240 7.34 -4.32 -9.37
N LEU A 241 6.35 -5.16 -9.73
CA LEU A 241 4.99 -4.68 -10.01
C LEU A 241 4.31 -4.14 -8.75
N SER A 242 4.39 -4.87 -7.64
CA SER A 242 3.81 -4.46 -6.36
C SER A 242 4.40 -3.14 -5.85
N GLU A 243 5.72 -2.97 -5.92
CA GLU A 243 6.38 -1.71 -5.55
C GLU A 243 5.93 -0.55 -6.45
N LYS A 244 5.73 -0.77 -7.76
CA LYS A 244 5.20 0.25 -8.67
C LYS A 244 3.75 0.60 -8.40
N GLU A 245 2.88 -0.37 -8.16
CA GLU A 245 1.47 -0.14 -7.83
C GLU A 245 1.34 0.63 -6.52
N GLN A 246 2.12 0.27 -5.50
CA GLN A 246 2.15 1.00 -4.23
C GLN A 246 2.63 2.45 -4.42
N GLN A 247 3.67 2.67 -5.24
CA GLN A 247 4.14 4.02 -5.57
C GLN A 247 3.07 4.81 -6.35
N GLN A 248 2.37 4.20 -7.31
CA GLN A 248 1.30 4.87 -8.05
C GLN A 248 0.11 5.23 -7.16
N SER A 249 -0.27 4.33 -6.24
CA SER A 249 -1.32 4.59 -5.25
C SER A 249 -0.96 5.77 -4.35
N LEU A 250 0.28 5.82 -3.86
CA LEU A 250 0.77 6.92 -3.04
C LEU A 250 0.78 8.26 -3.80
N VAL A 251 1.23 8.24 -5.07
CA VAL A 251 1.20 9.43 -5.94
C VAL A 251 -0.23 9.91 -6.16
N LYS A 252 -1.19 9.01 -6.36
CA LYS A 252 -2.59 9.36 -6.51
C LYS A 252 -3.16 10.00 -5.24
N GLN A 253 -2.92 9.39 -4.07
CA GLN A 253 -3.35 9.95 -2.78
C GLN A 253 -2.77 11.36 -2.55
N LEU A 254 -1.46 11.54 -2.77
CA LEU A 254 -0.81 12.84 -2.63
C LEU A 254 -1.34 13.87 -3.65
N SER A 255 -1.67 13.43 -4.87
CA SER A 255 -2.28 14.29 -5.88
C SER A 255 -3.67 14.75 -5.47
N ASP A 256 -4.50 13.85 -4.94
CA ASP A 256 -5.85 14.15 -4.48
C ASP A 256 -5.82 15.10 -3.27
N GLU A 257 -4.93 14.86 -2.30
CA GLU A 257 -4.73 15.72 -1.14
C GLU A 257 -4.23 17.13 -1.53
N ASN A 258 -3.29 17.22 -2.48
CA ASN A 258 -2.80 18.51 -2.99
C ASN A 258 -3.91 19.28 -3.71
N LEU A 259 -4.79 18.59 -4.45
CA LEU A 259 -5.94 19.21 -5.09
C LEU A 259 -6.93 19.75 -4.04
N GLU A 260 -7.21 18.99 -2.98
CA GLU A 260 -8.07 19.43 -1.89
C GLU A 260 -7.49 20.64 -1.15
N LEU A 261 -6.19 20.60 -0.81
CA LEU A 261 -5.49 21.73 -0.19
C LEU A 261 -5.53 22.99 -1.06
N LYS A 262 -5.37 22.87 -2.38
CA LYS A 262 -5.52 24.02 -3.30
C LYS A 262 -6.92 24.61 -3.28
N ILE A 263 -7.96 23.77 -3.23
CA ILE A 263 -9.34 24.23 -3.12
C ILE A 263 -9.54 24.97 -1.79
N GLN A 264 -9.07 24.41 -0.67
CA GLN A 264 -9.18 25.06 0.64
C GLN A 264 -8.43 26.39 0.68
N LEU A 265 -7.25 26.46 0.09
CA LEU A 265 -6.45 27.68 0.00
C LEU A 265 -7.19 28.76 -0.80
N SER A 266 -7.73 28.42 -1.97
CA SER A 266 -8.52 29.35 -2.78
C SER A 266 -9.78 29.88 -2.07
N LYS A 267 -10.48 29.03 -1.31
CA LYS A 267 -11.63 29.45 -0.48
C LYS A 267 -11.22 30.41 0.62
N THR A 268 -10.07 30.16 1.24
CA THR A 268 -9.53 31.01 2.31
C THR A 268 -9.07 32.36 1.76
N GLU A 269 -8.46 32.39 0.58
CA GLU A 269 -8.10 33.63 -0.13
C GLU A 269 -9.35 34.46 -0.44
N LEU A 270 -10.39 33.85 -1.03
CA LEU A 270 -11.66 34.54 -1.31
C LEU A 270 -12.34 35.07 -0.05
N ALA A 271 -12.34 34.30 1.04
CA ALA A 271 -12.88 34.75 2.32
C ALA A 271 -12.09 35.95 2.87
N ASN A 272 -10.76 35.91 2.78
CA ASN A 272 -9.92 37.03 3.20
C ASN A 272 -10.14 38.29 2.35
N GLU A 273 -10.29 38.16 1.03
CA GLU A 273 -10.64 39.29 0.15
C GLU A 273 -11.99 39.90 0.56
N SER A 274 -13.01 39.07 0.78
CA SER A 274 -14.33 39.52 1.23
C SER A 274 -14.29 40.20 2.61
N HIS A 275 -13.49 39.67 3.55
CA HIS A 275 -13.29 40.30 4.85
C HIS A 275 -12.59 41.65 4.72
N LEU A 276 -11.59 41.78 3.85
CA LEU A 276 -10.90 43.05 3.58
C LEU A 276 -11.85 44.11 3.03
N ASP A 277 -12.75 43.72 2.11
CA ASP A 277 -13.76 44.62 1.56
C ASP A 277 -14.79 45.04 2.61
N THR A 278 -15.20 44.11 3.48
CA THR A 278 -16.08 44.41 4.62
C THR A 278 -15.42 45.41 5.58
N ILE A 279 -14.14 45.21 5.91
CA ILE A 279 -13.36 46.13 6.77
C ILE A 279 -13.27 47.52 6.12
N LYS A 280 -13.03 47.60 4.80
CA LYS A 280 -13.02 48.89 4.08
C LYS A 280 -14.38 49.59 4.15
N SER A 281 -15.48 48.86 3.93
CA SER A 281 -16.83 49.42 4.03
C SER A 281 -17.12 49.93 5.43
N MET A 282 -16.89 49.10 6.45
CA MET A 282 -17.11 49.48 7.85
C MET A 282 -16.27 50.71 8.25
N LYS A 283 -15.02 50.80 7.78
CA LYS A 283 -14.17 51.97 8.04
C LYS A 283 -14.76 53.24 7.42
N THR A 284 -15.32 53.14 6.22
CA THR A 284 -15.97 54.26 5.53
C THR A 284 -17.24 54.70 6.26
N GLU A 285 -18.10 53.75 6.64
CA GLU A 285 -19.31 54.03 7.42
C GLU A 285 -18.99 54.66 8.78
N LEU A 286 -17.93 54.19 9.45
CA LEU A 286 -17.49 54.75 10.73
C LEU A 286 -17.04 56.21 10.56
N GLU A 287 -16.30 56.54 9.50
CA GLU A 287 -15.95 57.93 9.20
C GLU A 287 -17.17 58.80 8.89
N GLU A 288 -18.16 58.30 8.16
CA GLU A 288 -19.41 59.04 7.90
C GLU A 288 -20.24 59.26 9.16
N LEU A 289 -20.38 58.24 10.01
CA LEU A 289 -21.06 58.36 11.29
C LEU A 289 -20.34 59.35 12.20
N ARG A 290 -19.01 59.32 12.22
CA ARG A 290 -18.20 60.27 12.99
C ARG A 290 -18.37 61.71 12.50
N LYS A 291 -18.51 61.93 11.20
CA LYS A 291 -18.83 63.27 10.64
C LYS A 291 -20.24 63.72 11.01
N LYS A 292 -21.23 62.83 10.95
CA LYS A 292 -22.62 63.11 11.35
C LYS A 292 -22.80 63.33 12.86
N SER A 293 -21.92 62.77 13.68
CA SER A 293 -21.97 62.91 15.14
C SER A 293 -21.31 64.19 15.68
N VAL A 294 -20.66 65.01 14.83
CA VAL A 294 -20.13 66.31 15.26
C VAL A 294 -21.30 67.28 15.45
N VAL A 295 -21.69 67.51 16.70
CA VAL A 295 -22.74 68.47 17.05
C VAL A 295 -22.15 69.89 17.04
N GLU A 296 -22.51 70.70 16.05
CA GLU A 296 -22.15 72.12 16.01
C GLU A 296 -23.10 72.97 16.86
N LEU A 297 -22.61 73.48 17.99
CA LEU A 297 -23.33 74.46 18.82
C LEU A 297 -23.15 75.87 18.24
N SER A 298 -24.23 76.65 18.21
CA SER A 298 -24.13 78.10 17.89
C SER A 298 -23.29 78.83 18.93
N ASP A 299 -22.73 79.99 18.56
CA ASP A 299 -21.87 80.75 19.48
C ASP A 299 -22.61 81.17 20.76
N ARG A 300 -23.91 81.50 20.64
CA ARG A 300 -24.76 81.78 21.80
C ARG A 300 -24.97 80.57 22.70
N GLN A 301 -25.14 79.38 22.12
CA GLN A 301 -25.27 78.14 22.89
C GLN A 301 -23.94 77.75 23.56
N LYS A 302 -22.80 77.95 22.90
CA LYS A 302 -21.46 77.75 23.48
C LYS A 302 -21.25 78.68 24.68
N GLU A 303 -21.62 79.95 24.56
CA GLU A 303 -21.54 80.93 25.63
C GLU A 303 -22.41 80.54 26.85
N VAL A 304 -23.69 80.25 26.62
CA VAL A 304 -24.63 79.79 27.67
C VAL A 304 -24.10 78.54 28.38
N LEU A 305 -23.55 77.58 27.62
CA LEU A 305 -23.03 76.34 28.16
C LEU A 305 -21.72 76.56 28.94
N ALA A 306 -20.85 77.44 28.46
CA ALA A 306 -19.59 77.78 29.13
C ALA A 306 -19.84 78.51 30.46
N ASN A 307 -20.77 79.46 30.49
CA ASN A 307 -21.18 80.16 31.72
C ASN A 307 -21.88 79.21 32.71
N LEU A 308 -22.67 78.26 32.21
CA LEU A 308 -23.22 77.19 33.05
C LEU A 308 -22.12 76.31 33.66
N ALA A 309 -21.06 75.97 32.92
CA ALA A 309 -19.96 75.18 33.44
C ALA A 309 -19.10 75.92 34.47
N LEU A 310 -18.99 77.24 34.33
CA LEU A 310 -18.22 78.11 35.21
C LEU A 310 -18.92 78.30 36.57
N LEU A 311 -20.22 78.58 36.57
CA LEU A 311 -20.99 78.90 37.80
C LEU A 311 -21.88 77.76 38.30
N GLY A 312 -22.25 76.81 37.45
CA GLY A 312 -23.31 75.83 37.71
C GLY A 312 -23.00 74.76 38.76
N LYS A 313 -21.77 74.67 39.26
CA LYS A 313 -21.45 73.82 40.43
C LYS A 313 -21.99 74.39 41.74
N GLY A 314 -22.09 75.71 41.85
CA GLY A 314 -22.54 76.40 43.07
C GLY A 314 -23.83 77.21 42.89
N LYS A 315 -24.13 77.67 41.67
CA LYS A 315 -25.30 78.48 41.35
C LYS A 315 -26.38 77.67 40.62
N SER A 316 -27.65 77.92 40.95
CA SER A 316 -28.86 77.43 40.28
C SER A 316 -29.01 78.04 38.89
N TYR A 317 -29.87 77.46 38.03
CA TYR A 317 -30.07 78.00 36.68
C TYR A 317 -30.61 79.43 36.67
N THR A 318 -31.38 79.81 37.67
CA THR A 318 -31.88 81.17 37.88
C THR A 318 -30.75 82.14 38.16
N GLU A 319 -29.82 81.78 39.06
CA GLU A 319 -28.67 82.61 39.43
C GLU A 319 -27.66 82.74 38.27
N VAL A 320 -27.51 81.69 37.46
CA VAL A 320 -26.66 81.75 36.25
C VAL A 320 -27.31 82.63 35.18
N ALA A 321 -28.64 82.56 35.00
CA ALA A 321 -29.36 83.42 34.06
C ALA A 321 -29.25 84.90 34.44
N GLU A 322 -29.35 85.21 35.74
CA GLU A 322 -29.18 86.56 36.28
C GLU A 322 -27.76 87.09 36.08
N ALA A 323 -26.72 86.28 36.35
CA ALA A 323 -25.33 86.62 36.09
C ALA A 323 -25.04 86.83 34.59
N MET A 324 -25.80 86.19 33.71
CA MET A 324 -25.75 86.38 32.25
C MET A 324 -26.59 87.58 31.76
N HIS A 325 -27.26 88.31 32.66
CA HIS A 325 -28.23 89.36 32.34
C HIS A 325 -29.29 88.94 31.31
N ILE A 326 -29.76 87.69 31.39
CA ILE A 326 -30.82 87.16 30.53
C ILE A 326 -32.01 86.66 31.33
N SER A 327 -33.18 86.58 30.70
CA SER A 327 -34.36 86.02 31.36
C SER A 327 -34.14 84.55 31.69
N VAL A 328 -34.67 84.12 32.84
CA VAL A 328 -34.63 82.71 33.29
C VAL A 328 -35.23 81.79 32.21
N ASP A 329 -36.34 82.18 31.60
CA ASP A 329 -36.98 81.44 30.52
C ASP A 329 -36.09 81.34 29.27
N GLY A 330 -35.39 82.43 28.93
CA GLY A 330 -34.43 82.45 27.82
C GLY A 330 -33.26 81.51 28.06
N PHE A 331 -32.70 81.51 29.28
CA PHE A 331 -31.65 80.59 29.70
C PHE A 331 -32.13 79.13 29.64
N GLN A 332 -33.30 78.83 30.21
CA GLN A 332 -33.88 77.48 30.20
C GLN A 332 -34.18 76.99 28.78
N THR A 333 -34.64 77.88 27.89
CA THR A 333 -34.88 77.55 26.48
C THR A 333 -33.58 77.14 25.79
N HIS A 334 -32.49 77.88 25.99
CA HIS A 334 -31.18 77.50 25.46
C HIS A 334 -30.67 76.19 26.05
N ILE A 335 -30.78 75.98 27.37
CA ILE A 335 -30.41 74.71 28.01
C ILE A 335 -31.21 73.53 27.46
N TYR A 336 -32.52 73.70 27.24
CA TYR A 336 -33.37 72.67 26.64
C TYR A 336 -32.94 72.34 25.21
N GLN A 337 -32.69 73.36 24.38
CA GLN A 337 -32.21 73.16 23.00
C GLN A 337 -30.84 72.46 22.97
N ILE A 338 -29.92 72.84 23.85
CA ILE A 338 -28.59 72.21 23.94
C ILE A 338 -28.71 70.76 24.41
N LYS A 339 -29.52 70.49 25.44
CA LYS A 339 -29.78 69.11 25.89
C LYS A 339 -30.36 68.25 24.78
N LYS A 340 -31.28 68.80 23.99
CA LYS A 340 -31.85 68.11 22.82
C LYS A 340 -30.80 67.84 21.74
N LEU A 341 -29.91 68.80 21.45
CA LEU A 341 -28.83 68.62 20.47
C LEU A 341 -27.76 67.63 20.93
N LEU A 342 -27.49 67.56 22.23
CA LEU A 342 -26.51 66.66 22.83
C LEU A 342 -27.12 65.31 23.29
N ASN A 343 -28.41 65.08 23.05
CA ASN A 343 -29.17 63.91 23.54
C ASN A 343 -29.01 63.65 25.05
N ILE A 344 -28.96 64.72 25.86
CA ILE A 344 -28.83 64.65 27.31
C ILE A 344 -30.23 64.62 27.95
N SER A 345 -30.54 63.56 28.71
CA SER A 345 -31.81 63.36 29.41
C SER A 345 -31.62 62.81 30.82
N GLY A 346 -32.56 63.08 31.73
CA GLY A 346 -32.54 62.59 33.12
C GLY A 346 -32.20 63.66 34.17
N SER A 347 -32.22 63.26 35.45
CA SER A 347 -32.01 64.13 36.61
C SER A 347 -30.60 64.75 36.66
N ASP A 348 -29.61 64.06 36.11
CA ASP A 348 -28.20 64.50 36.13
C ASP A 348 -27.82 65.38 34.93
N GLY A 349 -28.80 65.84 34.15
CA GLY A 349 -28.56 66.58 32.92
C GLY A 349 -27.80 67.90 33.10
N LYS A 350 -27.70 68.45 34.33
CA LYS A 350 -26.84 69.62 34.61
C LYS A 350 -25.36 69.22 34.66
N ALA A 351 -25.01 68.14 35.35
CA ALA A 351 -23.63 67.67 35.48
C ALA A 351 -23.06 67.24 34.11
N GLN A 352 -23.87 66.53 33.31
CA GLN A 352 -23.48 66.07 31.97
C GLN A 352 -23.16 67.23 31.01
N LEU A 353 -23.89 68.35 31.10
CA LEU A 353 -23.59 69.56 30.32
C LEU A 353 -22.26 70.20 30.73
N ILE A 354 -21.96 70.23 32.03
CA ILE A 354 -20.71 70.77 32.58
C ILE A 354 -19.51 69.90 32.15
N ASP A 355 -19.65 68.58 32.18
CA ASP A 355 -18.60 67.66 31.76
C ASP A 355 -18.36 67.75 30.25
N TYR A 356 -19.42 67.86 29.45
CA TYR A 356 -19.32 68.07 28.01
C TYR A 356 -18.51 69.32 27.65
N VAL A 357 -18.70 70.43 28.39
CA VAL A 357 -17.92 71.68 28.19
C VAL A 357 -16.43 71.49 28.46
N LYS A 358 -16.08 70.74 29.50
CA LYS A 358 -14.68 70.47 29.86
C LYS A 358 -14.02 69.56 28.86
N SER A 359 -14.69 68.48 28.46
CA SER A 359 -14.17 67.52 27.48
C SER A 359 -13.96 68.13 26.09
N ASN A 360 -14.71 69.19 25.75
CA ASN A 360 -14.63 69.87 24.44
C ASN A 360 -13.95 71.25 24.50
N ASN A 361 -13.29 71.61 25.61
CA ASN A 361 -12.58 72.89 25.81
C ASN A 361 -13.44 74.13 25.46
N LEU A 362 -14.73 74.11 25.83
CA LEU A 362 -15.67 75.19 25.52
C LEU A 362 -15.65 76.32 26.56
N LEU A 363 -14.91 76.18 27.67
CA LEU A 363 -14.79 77.20 28.72
C LEU A 363 -14.29 78.56 28.22
N LYS A 364 -13.54 78.59 27.11
CA LYS A 364 -13.06 79.83 26.47
C LYS A 364 -14.17 80.75 25.97
N TYR A 365 -15.41 80.26 25.85
CA TYR A 365 -16.57 81.04 25.44
C TYR A 365 -17.34 81.63 26.64
N ALA A 366 -16.87 81.42 27.88
CA ALA A 366 -17.49 82.04 29.05
C ALA A 366 -17.27 83.55 29.02
N THR A 367 -18.35 84.30 29.27
CA THR A 367 -18.39 85.76 29.25
C THR A 367 -18.49 86.37 30.65
N ILE A 368 -18.67 85.53 31.68
CA ILE A 368 -18.79 85.94 33.09
C ILE A 368 -17.53 85.55 33.87
N ASN A 369 -17.08 86.40 34.79
CA ASN A 369 -15.97 86.12 35.70
C ASN A 369 -16.45 85.35 36.94
N SER A 370 -15.63 84.43 37.45
CA SER A 370 -15.99 83.57 38.61
C SER A 370 -16.14 84.31 39.95
N ASN A 371 -15.95 85.62 39.97
CA ASN A 371 -15.95 86.45 41.18
C ASN A 371 -17.19 87.36 41.30
N ASP A 372 -18.14 87.25 40.38
CA ASP A 372 -19.53 87.75 40.49
C ASP A 372 -20.46 86.57 40.82
#